data_AF-A0A2D4GQZ7-F1
#
_entry.id   AF-A0A2D4GQZ7-F1
#
_cell.length_a   1.000
_cell.length_b   1.000
_cell.length_c   1.000
_cell.angle_alpha   90.00
_cell.angle_beta   90.00
_cell.angle_gamma   90.00
#
_symmetry.space_group_name_H-M   'P 1'
#
loop_
_entity.id
_entity.type
_entity.pdbx_description
1 polymer ?
#
loop_
_entity_poly.entity_id
_entity_poly.type
_entity_poly.pdbx_seq_one_letter_code
_entity_poly.pdbx_strand_id
1 'polypeptide(L)'
;RERVEKLERNFEVSTVIFKKYTPIFLDIFKNPYEEQPKFQRSRKQRRVPCSSKDLFNFCWTLFVYTKGNFSMIGDDLVNSYHLLLCCLDIVFANALLCPYKKDLINPSFKGLQEDFHTTDSRTSERPPCIISTLCELHDGLLVDAKGIKEHYFKPYISRLYDRKILKGDCLLDPSNFINNNKALNKEYEEYVLTKGDFDERVFLGA
;
A
#
# COMPACT_ATOMS: atom_id res chain seq x y z
N ARG A 1 -23.72 -13.20 18.94
CA ARG A 1 -24.29 -13.14 17.58
C ARG A 1 -23.82 -11.89 16.85
N GLU A 2 -24.06 -10.68 17.38
CA GLU A 2 -23.60 -9.41 16.79
C GLU A 2 -22.08 -9.32 16.52
N ARG A 3 -21.24 -9.83 17.42
CA ARG A 3 -19.78 -9.87 17.20
C ARG A 3 -19.39 -10.70 15.99
N VAL A 4 -20.06 -11.83 15.76
CA VAL A 4 -19.78 -12.73 14.63
C VAL A 4 -20.24 -12.07 13.33
N GLU A 5 -21.46 -11.54 13.31
CA GLU A 5 -22.01 -10.84 12.15
C GLU A 5 -21.18 -9.61 11.77
N LYS A 6 -20.54 -8.94 12.74
CA LYS A 6 -19.60 -7.84 12.47
C LYS A 6 -18.31 -8.33 11.80
N LEU A 7 -17.71 -9.41 12.32
CA LEU A 7 -16.50 -10.00 11.75
C LEU A 7 -16.74 -10.47 10.31
N GLU A 8 -17.89 -11.12 10.06
CA GLU A 8 -18.29 -11.57 8.72
C GLU A 8 -18.42 -10.39 7.75
N ARG A 9 -19.15 -9.34 8.13
CA ARG A 9 -19.31 -8.12 7.30
C ARG A 9 -17.97 -7.47 6.96
N ASN A 10 -17.11 -7.33 7.95
CA ASN A 10 -15.79 -6.73 7.81
C ASN A 10 -14.91 -7.54 6.84
N PHE A 11 -14.97 -8.87 6.92
CA PHE A 11 -14.26 -9.78 6.02
C PHE A 11 -14.84 -9.80 4.60
N GLU A 12 -16.17 -9.70 4.46
CA GLU A 12 -16.86 -9.57 3.17
C GLU A 12 -16.44 -8.28 2.43
N VAL A 13 -16.37 -7.16 3.16
CA VAL A 13 -15.83 -5.89 2.63
C VAL A 13 -14.44 -6.13 2.06
N SER A 14 -13.54 -6.73 2.84
CA SER A 14 -12.17 -7.00 2.38
C SER A 14 -12.09 -7.94 1.19
N THR A 15 -12.98 -8.92 1.10
CA THR A 15 -13.08 -9.80 -0.08
C THR A 15 -13.38 -9.00 -1.35
N VAL A 16 -14.33 -8.05 -1.28
CA VAL A 16 -14.67 -7.19 -2.42
C VAL A 16 -13.54 -6.21 -2.73
N ILE A 17 -12.93 -5.61 -1.71
CA ILE A 17 -11.80 -4.68 -1.87
C ILE A 17 -10.59 -5.38 -2.47
N PHE A 18 -10.26 -6.62 -2.07
CA PHE A 18 -9.13 -7.36 -2.64
C PHE A 18 -9.30 -7.62 -4.14
N LYS A 19 -10.53 -7.91 -4.59
CA LYS A 19 -10.83 -8.05 -6.03
C LYS A 19 -10.59 -6.77 -6.82
N LYS A 20 -10.74 -5.59 -6.19
CA LYS A 20 -10.41 -4.30 -6.78
C LYS A 20 -8.92 -3.97 -6.67
N TYR A 21 -8.26 -4.41 -5.59
CA TYR A 21 -6.86 -4.13 -5.33
C TYR A 21 -5.94 -4.62 -6.46
N THR A 22 -6.11 -5.87 -6.91
CA THR A 22 -5.24 -6.45 -7.94
C THR A 22 -5.20 -5.65 -9.25
N PRO A 23 -6.32 -5.37 -9.93
CA PRO A 23 -6.28 -4.59 -11.18
C PRO A 23 -5.76 -3.16 -10.97
N ILE A 24 -6.13 -2.50 -9.87
CA ILE A 24 -5.61 -1.14 -9.59
C ILE A 24 -4.10 -1.17 -9.36
N PHE A 25 -3.60 -2.17 -8.64
CA PHE A 25 -2.17 -2.33 -8.41
C PHE A 25 -1.43 -2.55 -9.74
N LEU A 26 -1.96 -3.38 -10.64
CA LEU A 26 -1.36 -3.64 -11.96
C LEU A 26 -1.35 -2.42 -12.89
N ASP A 27 -2.32 -1.52 -12.73
CA ASP A 27 -2.32 -0.26 -13.47
C ASP A 27 -1.17 0.67 -13.03
N ILE A 28 -0.78 0.62 -11.76
CA ILE A 28 0.24 1.51 -11.17
C ILE A 28 1.64 0.88 -11.16
N PHE A 29 1.73 -0.43 -10.90
CA PHE A 29 2.96 -1.16 -10.61
C PHE A 29 3.12 -2.36 -11.54
N LYS A 30 4.35 -2.86 -11.65
CA LYS A 30 4.64 -4.08 -12.41
C LYS A 30 3.93 -5.28 -11.80
N ASN A 31 3.64 -6.27 -12.64
CA ASN A 31 2.98 -7.50 -12.21
C ASN A 31 3.76 -8.21 -11.08
N PRO A 32 3.16 -8.44 -9.89
CA PRO A 32 3.83 -9.11 -8.78
C PRO A 32 4.05 -10.62 -9.00
N TYR A 33 3.41 -11.19 -10.03
CA TYR A 33 3.53 -12.61 -10.40
C TYR A 33 4.47 -12.86 -11.57
N GLU A 34 4.94 -11.81 -12.25
CA GLU A 34 5.98 -11.95 -13.27
C GLU A 34 7.34 -12.20 -12.62
N GLU A 35 8.03 -13.25 -13.06
CA GLU A 35 9.39 -13.52 -12.62
C GLU A 35 10.32 -12.39 -13.06
N GLN A 36 10.80 -11.59 -12.12
CA GLN A 36 11.90 -10.67 -12.40
C GLN A 36 13.14 -11.49 -12.77
N PRO A 37 13.86 -11.17 -13.87
CA PRO A 37 15.07 -11.87 -14.22
C PRO A 37 16.04 -11.81 -13.05
N LYS A 38 16.40 -12.98 -12.51
CA LYS A 38 17.35 -13.12 -11.41
C LYS A 38 18.67 -12.52 -11.86
N PHE A 39 18.96 -11.27 -11.47
CA PHE A 39 20.30 -10.74 -11.61
C PHE A 39 21.25 -11.67 -10.84
N GLN A 40 22.18 -12.31 -11.54
CA GLN A 40 23.31 -12.99 -10.91
C GLN A 40 24.07 -11.94 -10.11
N ARG A 41 23.87 -11.90 -8.79
CA ARG A 41 24.50 -10.90 -7.91
C ARG A 41 25.58 -11.56 -7.05
N SER A 42 26.76 -10.96 -7.13
CA SER A 42 27.95 -11.29 -6.35
C SER A 42 27.70 -11.18 -4.84
N ARG A 43 28.39 -12.03 -4.08
CA ARG A 43 28.28 -12.36 -2.65
C ARG A 43 28.54 -11.20 -1.65
N LYS A 44 28.46 -9.94 -2.06
CA LYS A 44 28.66 -8.78 -1.16
C LYS A 44 27.31 -8.16 -0.79
N GLN A 45 26.75 -8.63 0.33
CA GLN A 45 25.92 -7.93 1.33
C GLN A 45 25.23 -6.59 0.91
N ARG A 46 24.60 -6.50 -0.26
CA ARG A 46 23.73 -5.38 -0.64
C ARG A 46 22.32 -5.74 -0.19
N ARG A 47 21.72 -4.92 0.67
CA ARG A 47 20.31 -5.07 1.08
C ARG A 47 19.45 -5.19 -0.18
N VAL A 48 18.64 -6.23 -0.24
CA VAL A 48 17.85 -6.56 -1.44
C VAL A 48 16.77 -5.49 -1.61
N PRO A 49 16.69 -4.83 -2.78
CA PRO A 49 15.59 -3.92 -3.09
C PRO A 49 14.23 -4.62 -2.97
N CYS A 50 13.20 -3.86 -2.59
CA CYS A 50 11.82 -4.35 -2.57
C CYS A 50 11.41 -4.81 -3.99
N SER A 51 10.86 -6.02 -4.10
CA SER A 51 10.28 -6.51 -5.37
C SER A 51 8.84 -6.04 -5.54
N SER A 52 8.27 -6.16 -6.75
CA SER A 52 6.84 -5.84 -6.93
C SER A 52 5.92 -6.72 -6.07
N LYS A 53 6.31 -7.98 -5.83
CA LYS A 53 5.59 -8.89 -4.92
C LYS A 53 5.65 -8.41 -3.47
N ASP A 54 6.82 -7.96 -3.01
CA ASP A 54 6.94 -7.40 -1.66
C ASP A 54 6.10 -6.13 -1.51
N LEU A 55 6.07 -5.29 -2.55
CA LEU A 55 5.26 -4.08 -2.61
C LEU A 55 3.75 -4.38 -2.54
N PHE A 56 3.31 -5.39 -3.31
CA PHE A 56 1.94 -5.87 -3.32
C PHE A 56 1.50 -6.36 -1.93
N ASN A 57 2.33 -7.17 -1.28
CA ASN A 57 2.03 -7.68 0.05
C ASN A 57 2.04 -6.56 1.10
N PHE A 58 3.01 -5.65 1.03
CA PHE A 58 3.14 -4.53 1.96
C PHE A 58 1.93 -3.58 1.87
N CYS A 59 1.52 -3.21 0.66
CA CYS A 59 0.40 -2.29 0.46
C CYS A 59 -0.93 -2.91 0.96
N TRP A 60 -1.18 -4.20 0.69
CA TRP A 60 -2.35 -4.88 1.25
C TRP A 60 -2.32 -4.94 2.78
N THR A 61 -1.16 -5.29 3.36
CA THR A 61 -1.00 -5.35 4.83
C THR A 61 -1.21 -3.97 5.47
N LEU A 62 -0.69 -2.90 4.85
CA LEU A 62 -0.90 -1.53 5.30
C LEU A 62 -2.38 -1.15 5.27
N PHE A 63 -3.08 -1.52 4.21
CA PHE A 63 -4.52 -1.31 4.07
C PHE A 63 -5.30 -2.02 5.17
N VAL A 64 -5.17 -3.35 5.31
CA VAL A 64 -5.97 -4.10 6.29
C VAL A 64 -5.67 -3.69 7.73
N TYR A 65 -4.40 -3.36 8.04
CA TYR A 65 -4.06 -2.85 9.37
C TYR A 65 -4.67 -1.48 9.64
N THR A 66 -4.60 -0.57 8.67
CA THR A 66 -5.22 0.76 8.81
C THR A 66 -6.73 0.65 8.93
N LYS A 67 -7.36 -0.17 8.08
CA LYS A 67 -8.80 -0.43 8.07
C LYS A 67 -9.29 -0.93 9.42
N GLY A 68 -8.60 -1.92 10.01
CA GLY A 68 -8.96 -2.49 11.31
C GLY A 68 -8.92 -1.51 12.49
N ASN A 69 -8.28 -0.35 12.32
CA ASN A 69 -8.22 0.70 13.34
C ASN A 69 -9.38 1.70 13.29
N PHE A 70 -10.28 1.60 12.29
CA PHE A 70 -11.40 2.52 12.12
C PHE A 70 -12.69 1.77 11.75
N SER A 71 -13.57 1.52 12.72
CA SER A 71 -14.82 0.78 12.46
C SER A 71 -15.74 1.46 11.43
N MET A 72 -15.81 2.80 11.43
CA MET A 72 -16.60 3.55 10.43
C MET A 72 -16.08 3.41 9.00
N ILE A 73 -14.82 2.99 8.84
CA ILE A 73 -14.22 2.72 7.53
C ILE A 73 -14.32 1.24 7.23
N GLY A 74 -13.86 0.38 8.16
CA GLY A 74 -13.75 -1.07 7.92
C GLY A 74 -15.07 -1.81 7.74
N ASP A 75 -16.16 -1.27 8.28
CA ASP A 75 -17.51 -1.85 8.13
C ASP A 75 -18.24 -1.28 6.88
N ASP A 76 -17.67 -0.28 6.19
CA ASP A 76 -18.25 0.38 5.03
C ASP A 76 -17.41 0.14 3.76
N LEU A 77 -18.05 -0.39 2.72
CA LEU A 77 -17.36 -0.78 1.48
C LEU A 77 -16.76 0.43 0.76
N VAL A 78 -17.48 1.56 0.73
CA VAL A 78 -17.07 2.75 -0.04
C VAL A 78 -15.88 3.42 0.64
N ASN A 79 -15.97 3.67 1.95
CA ASN A 79 -14.89 4.23 2.75
C ASN A 79 -13.65 3.33 2.74
N SER A 80 -13.83 2.01 2.85
CA SER A 80 -12.72 1.04 2.71
C SER A 80 -12.07 1.11 1.33
N TYR A 81 -12.86 1.30 0.27
CA TYR A 81 -12.34 1.49 -1.08
C TYR A 81 -11.49 2.76 -1.20
N HIS A 82 -11.97 3.88 -0.68
CA HIS A 82 -11.19 5.13 -0.67
C HIS A 82 -9.93 5.03 0.19
N LEU A 83 -9.98 4.30 1.30
CA LEU A 83 -8.80 4.01 2.11
C LEU A 83 -7.76 3.20 1.31
N LEU A 84 -8.18 2.22 0.52
CA LEU A 84 -7.28 1.48 -0.36
C LEU A 84 -6.57 2.41 -1.35
N LEU A 85 -7.29 3.34 -1.98
CA LEU A 85 -6.69 4.34 -2.88
C LEU A 85 -5.66 5.22 -2.15
N CYS A 86 -5.88 5.54 -0.87
CA CYS A 86 -4.91 6.25 -0.05
C CYS A 86 -3.63 5.44 0.22
N CYS A 87 -3.76 4.14 0.46
CA CYS A 87 -2.61 3.24 0.61
C CYS A 87 -1.79 3.15 -0.69
N LEU A 88 -2.45 3.03 -1.83
CA LEU A 88 -1.78 2.99 -3.14
C LEU A 88 -1.07 4.32 -3.46
N ASP A 89 -1.69 5.45 -3.13
CA ASP A 89 -1.10 6.77 -3.32
C ASP A 89 0.21 6.95 -2.53
N ILE A 90 0.24 6.60 -1.23
CA ILE A 90 1.48 6.71 -0.45
C ILE A 90 2.56 5.73 -0.93
N VAL A 91 2.17 4.53 -1.36
CA VAL A 91 3.11 3.54 -1.87
C VAL A 91 3.70 4.01 -3.19
N PHE A 92 2.90 4.58 -4.08
CA PHE A 92 3.36 5.16 -5.34
C PHE A 92 4.31 6.35 -5.12
N ALA A 93 3.92 7.27 -4.23
CA ALA A 93 4.75 8.40 -3.82
C ALA A 93 6.14 7.95 -3.35
N ASN A 94 6.21 6.89 -2.54
CA ASN A 94 7.48 6.35 -2.06
C ASN A 94 8.24 5.57 -3.15
N ALA A 95 7.54 4.87 -4.05
CA ALA A 95 8.16 4.16 -5.16
C ALA A 95 8.89 5.12 -6.11
N LEU A 96 8.35 6.32 -6.34
CA LEU A 96 9.01 7.36 -7.14
C LEU A 96 10.33 7.87 -6.54
N LEU A 97 10.47 7.82 -5.22
CA LEU A 97 11.70 8.22 -4.52
C LEU A 97 12.80 7.15 -4.61
N CYS A 98 12.47 5.92 -5.00
CA CYS A 98 13.44 4.83 -5.08
C CYS A 98 14.34 4.96 -6.32
N PRO A 99 15.66 4.70 -6.19
CA PRO A 99 16.55 4.62 -7.36
C PRO A 99 16.15 3.53 -8.37
N TYR A 100 15.39 2.54 -7.92
CA TYR A 100 14.92 1.39 -8.71
C TYR A 100 13.43 1.49 -9.05
N LYS A 101 12.85 2.70 -9.08
CA LYS A 101 11.44 2.98 -9.43
C LYS A 101 10.99 2.30 -10.74
N LYS A 102 11.89 2.19 -11.73
CA LYS A 102 11.65 1.53 -13.02
C LYS A 102 11.42 0.01 -12.91
N ASP A 103 11.81 -0.60 -11.79
CA ASP A 103 11.57 -2.03 -11.50
C ASP A 103 10.25 -2.25 -10.75
N LEU A 104 9.64 -1.18 -10.22
CA LEU A 104 8.41 -1.23 -9.44
C LEU A 104 7.20 -0.71 -10.20
N ILE A 105 7.33 0.41 -10.90
CA ILE A 105 6.22 1.16 -11.50
C ILE A 105 5.91 0.64 -12.90
N ASN A 106 4.62 0.53 -13.23
CA ASN A 106 4.17 0.25 -14.58
C ASN A 106 4.40 1.48 -15.46
N PRO A 107 5.25 1.42 -16.49
CA PRO A 107 5.54 2.58 -17.36
C PRO A 107 4.32 3.06 -18.15
N SER A 108 3.26 2.25 -18.26
CA SER A 108 2.02 2.62 -18.95
C SER A 108 1.00 3.32 -18.03
N PHE A 109 1.33 3.55 -16.76
CA PHE A 109 0.43 4.20 -15.82
C PHE A 109 0.15 5.64 -16.25
N LYS A 110 -1.13 5.97 -16.49
CA LYS A 110 -1.57 7.29 -16.96
C LYS A 110 -1.30 8.43 -15.97
N GLY A 111 -1.02 8.12 -14.70
CA GLY A 111 -0.65 9.11 -13.68
C GLY A 111 0.84 9.44 -13.62
N LEU A 112 1.66 8.91 -14.54
CA LEU A 112 3.08 9.26 -14.61
C LEU A 112 3.28 10.64 -15.28
N GLN A 113 4.24 11.40 -14.75
CA GLN A 113 4.70 12.63 -15.39
C GLN A 113 5.55 12.29 -16.63
N GLU A 114 5.51 13.17 -17.65
CA GLU A 114 6.22 12.98 -18.92
C GLU A 114 7.73 12.75 -18.75
N ASP A 115 8.30 13.27 -17.66
CA ASP A 115 9.73 13.22 -17.35
C ASP A 115 10.17 11.91 -16.66
N PHE A 116 9.24 11.00 -16.35
CA PHE A 116 9.53 9.72 -15.68
C PHE A 116 10.61 8.89 -16.40
N HIS A 117 10.67 8.99 -17.73
CA HIS A 117 11.62 8.25 -18.56
C HIS A 117 12.97 8.96 -18.72
N THR A 118 13.00 10.30 -18.59
CA THR A 118 14.13 11.15 -19.00
C THR A 118 15.00 11.61 -17.84
N THR A 119 14.47 11.67 -16.62
CA THR A 119 15.18 12.29 -15.49
C THR A 119 15.46 11.30 -14.35
N ASP A 120 16.75 11.11 -14.08
CA ASP A 120 17.26 10.59 -12.78
C ASP A 120 17.08 11.61 -11.64
N SER A 121 16.55 12.79 -11.95
CA SER A 121 16.47 13.88 -11.00
C SER A 121 15.38 13.68 -9.97
N ARG A 122 15.79 13.85 -8.72
CA ARG A 122 14.92 13.98 -7.54
C ARG A 122 14.27 15.36 -7.55
N THR A 123 13.58 15.73 -8.63
CA THR A 123 13.22 17.13 -8.96
C THR A 123 12.02 17.69 -8.22
N SER A 124 11.31 16.90 -7.43
CA SER A 124 10.26 17.43 -6.56
C SER A 124 10.61 17.22 -5.10
N GLU A 125 10.58 18.30 -4.31
CA GLU A 125 10.72 18.26 -2.83
C GLU A 125 9.65 17.38 -2.17
N ARG A 126 8.53 17.10 -2.86
CA ARG A 126 7.48 16.19 -2.40
C ARG A 126 7.01 15.25 -3.50
N PRO A 127 6.82 13.96 -3.22
CA PRO A 127 6.20 13.05 -4.17
C PRO A 127 4.81 13.52 -4.62
N PRO A 128 4.43 13.31 -5.88
CA PRO A 128 3.11 13.66 -6.36
C PRO A 128 2.02 12.84 -5.66
N CYS A 129 0.90 13.49 -5.35
CA CYS A 129 -0.33 12.85 -4.89
C CYS A 129 -1.18 12.49 -6.11
N ILE A 130 -1.51 11.21 -6.28
CA ILE A 130 -2.24 10.67 -7.43
C ILE A 130 -3.72 10.34 -7.13
N ILE A 131 -4.24 10.72 -5.97
CA ILE A 131 -5.65 10.44 -5.59
C ILE A 131 -6.66 10.87 -6.65
N SER A 132 -6.50 12.06 -7.28
CA SER A 132 -7.42 12.50 -8.34
C SER A 132 -7.43 11.51 -9.50
N THR A 133 -6.24 11.16 -9.98
CA THR A 133 -6.05 10.20 -11.06
C THR A 133 -6.61 8.83 -10.71
N LEU A 134 -6.36 8.34 -9.48
CA LEU A 134 -6.92 7.06 -9.04
C LEU A 134 -8.45 7.07 -8.99
N CYS A 135 -9.04 8.17 -8.52
CA CYS A 135 -10.49 8.33 -8.50
C CYS A 135 -11.09 8.39 -9.91
N GLU A 136 -10.43 9.09 -10.83
CA GLU A 136 -10.86 9.20 -12.24
C GLU A 136 -10.74 7.86 -12.99
N LEU A 137 -9.68 7.09 -12.76
CA LEU A 137 -9.44 5.82 -13.45
C LEU A 137 -10.23 4.64 -12.87
N HIS A 138 -10.58 4.70 -11.59
CA HIS A 138 -11.15 3.58 -10.85
C HIS A 138 -12.43 3.96 -10.11
N ASP A 139 -13.22 4.90 -10.64
CA ASP A 139 -14.56 5.22 -10.14
C ASP A 139 -14.59 5.60 -8.65
N GLY A 140 -13.56 6.29 -8.17
CA GLY A 140 -13.48 6.80 -6.81
C GLY A 140 -14.21 8.14 -6.65
N LEU A 141 -14.94 8.31 -5.55
CA LEU A 141 -15.48 9.62 -5.17
C LEU A 141 -14.37 10.53 -4.63
N LEU A 142 -13.95 11.53 -5.42
CA LEU A 142 -12.79 12.36 -5.13
C LEU A 142 -12.90 13.14 -3.81
N VAL A 143 -14.08 13.69 -3.50
CA VAL A 143 -14.30 14.46 -2.28
C VAL A 143 -14.14 13.57 -1.04
N ASP A 144 -14.75 12.39 -1.08
CA ASP A 144 -14.69 11.42 0.02
C ASP A 144 -13.28 10.85 0.17
N ALA A 145 -12.61 10.52 -0.94
CA ALA A 145 -11.22 10.06 -0.92
C ALA A 145 -10.27 11.09 -0.29
N LYS A 146 -10.45 12.38 -0.61
CA LYS A 146 -9.70 13.46 0.04
C LYS A 146 -10.03 13.56 1.53
N GLY A 147 -11.29 13.40 1.91
CA GLY A 147 -11.72 13.36 3.32
C GLY A 147 -11.08 12.22 4.10
N ILE A 148 -11.14 11.00 3.58
CA ILE A 148 -10.49 9.81 4.16
C ILE A 148 -8.99 10.04 4.28
N LYS A 149 -8.35 10.57 3.24
CA LYS A 149 -6.91 10.85 3.25
C LYS A 149 -6.50 11.84 4.34
N GLU A 150 -7.20 12.96 4.43
CA GLU A 150 -6.84 14.06 5.32
C GLU A 150 -7.14 13.75 6.78
N HIS A 151 -8.33 13.19 7.06
CA HIS A 151 -8.83 13.08 8.44
C HIS A 151 -8.56 11.73 9.09
N TYR A 152 -8.28 10.68 8.32
CA TYR A 152 -8.07 9.33 8.85
C TYR A 152 -6.70 8.78 8.47
N PHE A 153 -6.38 8.74 7.18
CA PHE A 153 -5.18 8.09 6.70
C PHE A 153 -3.90 8.81 7.14
N LYS A 154 -3.76 10.12 6.86
CA LYS A 154 -2.57 10.89 7.23
C LYS A 154 -2.28 10.87 8.74
N PRO A 155 -3.26 11.14 9.64
CA PRO A 155 -3.04 11.03 11.08
C PRO A 155 -2.62 9.63 11.51
N TYR A 156 -3.17 8.58 10.88
CA TYR A 156 -2.80 7.22 11.19
C TYR A 156 -1.38 6.87 10.75
N ILE A 157 -0.98 7.25 9.54
CA ILE A 157 0.39 7.08 9.06
C ILE A 157 1.38 7.83 9.98
N SER A 158 1.07 9.06 10.39
CA SER A 158 1.89 9.80 11.38
C SER A 158 2.08 8.99 12.66
N ARG A 159 0.99 8.41 13.18
CA ARG A 159 1.04 7.55 14.37
C ARG A 159 1.93 6.32 14.18
N LEU A 160 1.95 5.71 12.99
CA LEU A 160 2.84 4.59 12.70
C LEU A 160 4.32 5.00 12.73
N TYR A 161 4.63 6.22 12.28
CA TYR A 161 5.98 6.80 12.40
C TYR A 161 6.32 7.13 13.86
N ASP A 162 5.42 7.74 14.61
CA ASP A 162 5.61 8.06 16.03
C ASP A 162 5.88 6.80 16.87
N ARG A 163 5.14 5.72 16.58
CA ARG A 163 5.33 4.39 17.18
C ARG A 163 6.55 3.64 16.66
N LYS A 164 7.30 4.21 15.71
CA LYS A 164 8.49 3.61 15.09
C LYS A 164 8.18 2.28 14.38
N ILE A 165 6.96 2.11 13.90
CA ILE A 165 6.55 0.98 13.05
C ILE A 165 7.03 1.24 11.63
N LEU A 166 6.79 2.46 11.12
CA LEU A 166 7.35 2.96 9.88
C LEU A 166 8.51 3.90 10.18
N LYS A 167 9.56 3.85 9.36
CA LYS A 167 10.80 4.60 9.54
C LYS A 167 11.38 5.07 8.21
N GLY A 168 12.14 6.16 8.30
CA GLY A 168 12.88 6.76 7.19
C GLY A 168 12.02 7.63 6.31
N ASP A 169 12.69 8.47 5.51
CA ASP A 169 12.03 9.42 4.61
C ASP A 169 11.34 8.74 3.43
N CYS A 170 11.83 7.56 3.04
CA CYS A 170 11.21 6.68 2.05
C CYS A 170 10.91 5.30 2.66
N LEU A 171 9.63 4.93 2.68
CA LEU A 171 9.12 3.65 3.19
C LEU A 171 9.75 2.44 2.50
N LEU A 172 10.06 2.60 1.22
CA LEU A 172 10.55 1.57 0.32
C LEU A 172 12.07 1.64 0.14
N ASP A 173 12.78 2.47 0.90
CA ASP A 173 14.24 2.48 0.85
C ASP A 173 14.78 1.09 1.27
N PRO A 174 15.70 0.45 0.53
CA PRO A 174 16.22 -0.88 0.87
C PRO A 174 16.84 -0.96 2.28
N SER A 175 17.29 0.18 2.83
CA SER A 175 17.79 0.26 4.19
C SER A 175 16.67 0.13 5.24
N ASN A 176 15.46 0.58 4.94
CA ASN A 176 14.34 0.64 5.89
C ASN A 176 13.25 -0.40 5.62
N PHE A 177 13.01 -0.73 4.35
CA PHE A 177 11.85 -1.52 3.91
C PHE A 177 11.72 -2.86 4.62
N ILE A 178 12.82 -3.63 4.75
CA ILE A 178 12.80 -4.93 5.43
C ILE A 178 12.31 -4.78 6.88
N ASN A 179 12.77 -3.73 7.57
CA ASN A 179 12.39 -3.46 8.96
C ASN A 179 10.95 -2.94 9.06
N ASN A 180 10.55 -2.02 8.17
CA ASN A 180 9.20 -1.48 8.10
C ASN A 180 8.18 -2.61 7.82
N ASN A 181 8.47 -3.45 6.81
CA ASN A 181 7.62 -4.58 6.44
C ASN A 181 7.50 -5.59 7.59
N LYS A 182 8.62 -5.92 8.25
CA LYS A 182 8.61 -6.82 9.42
C LYS A 182 7.82 -6.24 10.59
N ALA A 183 8.01 -4.96 10.91
CA ALA A 183 7.32 -4.28 12.00
C ALA A 183 5.82 -4.18 11.75
N LEU A 184 5.42 -3.80 10.53
CA LEU A 184 4.03 -3.72 10.13
C LEU A 184 3.33 -5.09 10.21
N ASN A 185 3.96 -6.14 9.69
CA ASN A 185 3.41 -7.50 9.75
C ASN A 185 3.25 -7.99 11.19
N LYS A 186 4.23 -7.72 12.05
CA LYS A 186 4.15 -8.07 13.47
C LYS A 186 3.00 -7.35 14.18
N GLU A 187 2.86 -6.04 13.96
CA GLU A 187 1.79 -5.24 14.56
C GLU A 187 0.41 -5.68 14.08
N TYR A 188 0.27 -6.03 12.81
CA TYR A 188 -0.98 -6.57 12.27
C TYR A 188 -1.30 -7.95 12.86
N GLU A 189 -0.31 -8.84 12.99
CA GLU A 189 -0.49 -10.16 13.61
C GLU A 189 -0.92 -10.03 15.09
N GLU A 190 -0.25 -9.17 15.85
CA GLU A 190 -0.64 -8.87 17.24
C GLU A 190 -2.05 -8.27 17.33
N TYR A 191 -2.43 -7.40 16.39
CA TYR A 191 -3.78 -6.86 16.29
C TYR A 191 -4.83 -7.95 16.07
N VAL A 192 -4.62 -8.84 15.08
CA VAL A 192 -5.55 -9.93 14.74
C VAL A 192 -5.74 -10.84 15.95
N LEU A 193 -4.65 -11.25 16.60
CA LEU A 193 -4.69 -12.09 17.79
C LEU A 193 -5.42 -11.41 18.96
N THR A 194 -5.15 -10.12 19.19
CA THR A 194 -5.74 -9.37 20.31
C THR A 194 -7.24 -9.13 20.10
N LYS A 195 -7.66 -8.85 18.87
CA LYS A 195 -9.07 -8.60 18.52
C LYS A 195 -9.86 -9.89 18.31
N GLY A 196 -9.17 -11.01 18.05
CA GLY A 196 -9.79 -12.26 17.60
C GLY A 196 -10.47 -12.06 16.25
N ASP A 197 -9.78 -11.39 15.33
CA ASP A 197 -10.26 -11.09 13.98
C ASP A 197 -9.78 -12.14 12.97
N PHE A 198 -10.22 -12.06 11.71
CA PHE A 198 -9.68 -12.86 10.63
C PHE A 198 -8.34 -12.29 10.13
N ASP A 199 -7.39 -13.15 9.80
CA ASP A 199 -6.18 -12.73 9.09
C ASP A 199 -6.52 -12.51 7.61
N GLU A 200 -6.81 -11.26 7.27
CA GLU A 200 -7.17 -10.83 5.91
C GLU A 200 -5.97 -10.88 4.95
N ARG A 201 -4.75 -11.22 5.40
CA ARG A 201 -3.64 -11.51 4.49
C ARG A 201 -3.78 -12.88 3.82
N VAL A 202 -4.77 -13.69 4.20
CA VAL A 202 -5.10 -14.95 3.50
C VAL A 202 -5.26 -14.76 1.99
N PHE A 203 -5.76 -13.59 1.57
CA PHE A 203 -5.89 -13.25 0.14
C PHE A 203 -4.56 -13.14 -0.61
N LEU A 204 -3.44 -12.90 0.07
CA LEU A 204 -2.10 -12.83 -0.55
C LEU A 204 -1.51 -14.21 -0.87
N GLY A 205 -2.07 -15.28 -0.29
CA GLY A 205 -1.68 -16.66 -0.55
C GLY A 205 -2.58 -17.40 -1.55
N ALA A 206 -3.64 -16.73 -2.05
CA ALA A 206 -4.60 -17.27 -3.00
C ALA A 206 -4.11 -17.18 -4.45
#